data_AF-A0A8T4GEP5-F1
#
_entry.id   AF-A0A8T4GEP5-F1
#
_cell.length_a   1.000
_cell.length_b   1.000
_cell.length_c   1.000
_cell.angle_alpha   90.00
_cell.angle_beta   90.00
_cell.angle_gamma   90.00
#
_symmetry.space_group_name_H-M   'P 1'
#
loop_
_entity.id
_entity.type
_entity.pdbx_description
1 polymer ?
#
loop_
_entity_poly.entity_id
_entity_poly.type
_entity_poly.pdbx_seq_one_letter_code
_entity_poly.pdbx_strand_id
1 'polypeptide(L)'
;MSLHRGGDVRFRISDSGLGSECRSLSCEVAGLVTDPGVVTALVLVGLLAFVAFAYVRDAKSCCRRERRRVLDERDAFEEFADRVSGLDSSPVNATGSTFDGSVIGTQHAESVGGPGDVRVRNVLDTYRDTVMSLPHYTEEYDESVVESLAAELGPDTTTSLASNGTLSPALQSALIGRSRQAARARASLADAIDTELDELTDAETTLTNIDRQRTRLNEHLEGVSHGGRTDASIDVWERMGALEDRCDTAAADRQASLRDPPLVLEDGNGADAPRFTGYLYEPMEGPQYPVLASIASLAERIRADRDRLARRIAGSEEYVSH
;
A
#
# COMPACT_ATOMS: atom_id res chain seq x y z
N MET A 1 -68.94 11.66 54.07
CA MET A 1 -67.59 11.11 54.33
C MET A 1 -66.76 11.39 53.08
N SER A 2 -65.88 12.39 53.15
CA SER A 2 -65.03 12.89 52.06
C SER A 2 -63.60 12.85 52.57
N LEU A 3 -62.66 12.34 51.77
CA LEU A 3 -61.24 12.41 52.06
C LEU A 3 -60.56 13.22 50.96
N HIS A 4 -60.13 14.42 51.35
CA HIS A 4 -59.11 15.23 50.71
C HIS A 4 -57.75 14.99 51.37
N ARG A 5 -56.69 14.92 50.57
CA ARG A 5 -55.28 15.23 50.91
C ARG A 5 -54.58 15.38 49.55
N GLY A 6 -54.07 16.53 49.08
CA GLY A 6 -53.30 17.59 49.75
C GLY A 6 -51.84 17.12 49.85
N GLY A 7 -50.81 17.76 49.29
CA GLY A 7 -50.68 19.03 48.58
C GLY A 7 -49.26 19.16 48.00
N ASP A 8 -49.07 20.23 47.22
CA ASP A 8 -47.89 20.63 46.45
C ASP A 8 -46.70 21.07 47.35
N VAL A 9 -45.45 20.68 47.02
CA VAL A 9 -44.23 21.26 47.65
C VAL A 9 -43.10 21.38 46.62
N ARG A 10 -42.53 22.59 46.55
CA ARG A 10 -41.37 23.00 45.74
C ARG A 10 -40.33 23.65 46.68
N PHE A 11 -39.03 23.47 46.37
CA PHE A 11 -37.80 24.08 46.97
C PHE A 11 -37.36 23.49 48.34
N ARG A 12 -36.08 23.43 48.77
CA ARG A 12 -34.83 24.17 48.50
C ARG A 12 -33.58 23.35 48.98
N ILE A 13 -32.39 23.84 48.62
CA ILE A 13 -31.03 23.26 48.76
C ILE A 13 -30.55 23.10 50.22
N SER A 14 -29.71 22.09 50.49
CA SER A 14 -28.69 22.17 51.55
C SER A 14 -27.30 21.96 50.96
N ASP A 15 -26.52 23.03 51.08
CA ASP A 15 -25.08 23.09 50.93
C ASP A 15 -24.47 22.56 52.24
N SER A 16 -23.66 21.51 52.15
CA SER A 16 -22.76 21.06 53.22
C SER A 16 -21.51 20.61 52.47
N GLY A 17 -20.46 21.42 52.43
CA GLY A 17 -19.75 21.89 53.61
C GLY A 17 -18.49 21.04 53.69
N LEU A 18 -17.40 21.62 53.18
CA LEU A 18 -16.05 21.08 53.12
C LEU A 18 -15.62 20.49 54.47
N GLY A 19 -15.01 19.30 54.41
CA GLY A 19 -14.17 18.82 55.49
C GLY A 19 -14.11 17.30 55.58
N SER A 20 -13.18 16.69 54.85
CA SER A 20 -12.18 15.75 55.40
C SER A 20 -11.57 14.89 54.29
N GLU A 21 -10.28 15.15 54.05
CA GLU A 21 -9.26 14.12 53.80
C GLU A 21 -9.34 13.35 52.47
N CYS A 22 -8.94 14.01 51.37
CA CYS A 22 -8.33 13.31 50.24
C CYS A 22 -6.96 12.75 50.66
N ARG A 23 -6.96 11.56 51.28
CA ARG A 23 -5.79 10.67 51.35
C ARG A 23 -5.86 9.66 50.21
N SER A 24 -5.56 10.10 48.99
CA SER A 24 -5.13 9.22 47.91
C SER A 24 -4.51 10.01 46.77
N LEU A 25 -3.59 9.35 46.05
CA LEU A 25 -2.74 9.82 44.94
C LEU A 25 -3.50 10.42 43.73
N SER A 26 -4.81 10.56 43.81
CA SER A 26 -5.69 11.08 42.75
C SER A 26 -5.72 12.60 42.69
N CYS A 27 -5.33 13.33 43.74
CA CYS A 27 -5.30 14.80 43.71
C CYS A 27 -4.03 15.41 43.09
N GLU A 28 -2.95 14.64 42.92
CA GLU A 28 -1.71 15.15 42.32
C GLU A 28 -1.69 15.02 40.79
N VAL A 29 -2.49 14.11 40.25
CA VAL A 29 -2.71 13.96 38.80
C VAL A 29 -3.62 15.08 38.25
N ALA A 30 -4.50 15.65 39.07
CA ALA A 30 -5.36 16.76 38.65
C ALA A 30 -4.61 18.09 38.45
N GLY A 31 -3.45 18.28 39.11
CA GLY A 31 -2.68 19.53 39.04
C GLY A 31 -1.73 19.64 37.84
N LEU A 32 -1.35 18.52 37.21
CA LEU A 32 -0.45 18.49 36.04
C LEU A 32 -1.19 18.44 34.69
N VAL A 33 -2.52 18.31 34.71
CA VAL A 33 -3.37 18.12 33.51
C VAL A 33 -4.15 19.39 33.12
N THR A 34 -4.03 20.49 33.87
CA THR A 34 -4.74 21.73 33.56
C THR A 34 -3.98 22.71 32.67
N ASP A 35 -2.72 22.43 32.32
CA ASP A 35 -2.01 23.27 31.35
C ASP A 35 -2.43 22.85 29.92
N PRO A 36 -3.17 23.71 29.18
CA PRO A 36 -3.60 23.40 27.82
C PRO A 36 -2.40 23.08 26.90
N GLY A 37 -1.19 23.59 27.19
CA GLY A 37 0.01 23.25 26.43
C GLY A 37 0.43 21.78 26.57
N VAL A 38 0.36 21.22 27.78
CA VAL A 38 0.79 19.84 28.08
C VAL A 38 -0.20 18.83 27.54
N VAL A 39 -1.51 19.09 27.67
CA VAL A 39 -2.56 18.22 27.10
C VAL A 39 -2.49 18.22 25.58
N THR A 40 -2.31 19.38 24.94
CA THR A 40 -2.18 19.48 23.49
C THR A 40 -0.92 18.76 22.99
N ALA A 41 0.22 18.90 23.69
CA ALA A 41 1.45 18.21 23.33
C ALA A 41 1.35 16.68 23.48
N LEU A 42 0.73 16.17 24.55
CA LEU A 42 0.52 14.72 24.75
C LEU A 42 -0.41 14.12 23.68
N VAL A 43 -1.48 14.83 23.33
CA VAL A 43 -2.40 14.41 22.25
C VAL A 43 -1.68 14.42 20.91
N LEU A 44 -0.89 15.46 20.59
CA LEU A 44 -0.11 15.53 19.35
C LEU A 44 0.94 14.41 19.25
N VAL A 45 1.67 14.11 20.33
CA VAL A 45 2.67 13.03 20.35
C VAL A 45 2.02 11.64 20.21
N GLY A 46 0.90 11.40 20.89
CA GLY A 46 0.15 10.15 20.75
C GLY A 46 -0.46 9.97 19.35
N LEU A 47 -0.94 11.05 18.75
CA LEU A 47 -1.50 11.06 17.40
C LEU A 47 -0.39 10.86 16.35
N LEU A 48 0.77 11.50 16.50
CA LEU A 48 1.94 11.27 15.64
C LEU A 48 2.48 9.83 15.75
N ALA A 49 2.49 9.23 16.94
CA ALA A 49 2.89 7.84 17.15
C ALA A 49 1.93 6.83 16.49
N PHE A 50 0.62 7.10 16.54
CA PHE A 50 -0.39 6.28 15.86
C PHE A 50 -0.30 6.43 14.33
N VAL A 51 0.00 7.64 13.86
CA VAL A 51 0.15 7.97 12.43
C VAL A 51 1.41 7.33 11.82
N ALA A 52 2.51 7.20 12.56
CA ALA A 52 3.74 6.59 12.04
C ALA A 52 3.50 5.15 11.56
N PHE A 53 2.84 4.30 12.35
CA PHE A 53 2.50 2.94 11.91
C PHE A 53 1.38 2.90 10.85
N ALA A 54 0.62 3.98 10.70
CA ALA A 54 -0.42 4.06 9.67
C ALA A 54 0.20 4.00 8.27
N TYR A 55 1.33 4.69 8.03
CA TYR A 55 1.97 4.68 6.71
C TYR A 55 2.40 3.28 6.24
N VAL A 56 2.93 2.43 7.12
CA VAL A 56 3.28 1.04 6.76
C VAL A 56 2.02 0.22 6.46
N ARG A 57 0.93 0.44 7.21
CA ARG A 57 -0.33 -0.26 6.97
C ARG A 57 -1.02 0.18 5.69
N ASP A 58 -0.95 1.46 5.36
CA ASP A 58 -1.47 2.03 4.12
C ASP A 58 -0.66 1.51 2.94
N ALA A 59 0.67 1.44 3.05
CA ALA A 59 1.54 0.80 2.07
C ALA A 59 1.15 -0.67 1.82
N LYS A 60 0.98 -1.46 2.88
CA LYS A 60 0.51 -2.85 2.77
C LYS A 60 -0.86 -2.95 2.10
N SER A 61 -1.75 -2.00 2.37
CA SER A 61 -3.08 -1.97 1.78
C SER A 61 -3.02 -1.64 0.29
N CYS A 62 -2.14 -0.73 -0.13
CA CYS A 62 -1.88 -0.42 -1.54
C CYS A 62 -1.31 -1.64 -2.26
N CYS A 63 -0.24 -2.24 -1.72
CA CYS A 63 0.36 -3.45 -2.29
C CYS A 63 -0.65 -4.60 -2.42
N ARG A 64 -1.53 -4.82 -1.43
CA ARG A 64 -2.58 -5.87 -1.51
C ARG A 64 -3.67 -5.59 -2.54
N ARG A 65 -4.01 -4.31 -2.78
CA ARG A 65 -4.94 -3.94 -3.85
C ARG A 65 -4.29 -4.19 -5.19
N GLU A 66 -3.05 -3.70 -5.35
CA GLU A 66 -2.31 -3.83 -6.59
C GLU A 66 -2.03 -5.29 -6.96
N ARG A 67 -1.60 -6.10 -5.98
CA ARG A 67 -1.42 -7.54 -6.18
C ARG A 67 -2.67 -8.23 -6.71
N ARG A 68 -3.84 -7.91 -6.16
CA ARG A 68 -5.11 -8.50 -6.61
C ARG A 68 -5.42 -8.07 -8.04
N ARG A 69 -5.30 -6.78 -8.32
CA ARG A 69 -5.46 -6.21 -9.67
C ARG A 69 -4.57 -6.94 -10.69
N VAL A 70 -3.27 -7.03 -10.42
CA VAL A 70 -2.29 -7.67 -11.31
C VAL A 70 -2.58 -9.16 -11.53
N LEU A 71 -3.06 -9.87 -10.51
CA LEU A 71 -3.46 -11.28 -10.63
C LEU A 71 -4.74 -11.46 -11.43
N ASP A 72 -5.73 -10.58 -11.25
CA ASP A 72 -6.95 -10.58 -12.04
C ASP A 72 -6.62 -10.31 -13.52
N GLU A 73 -5.69 -9.38 -13.80
CA GLU A 73 -5.18 -9.13 -15.14
C GLU A 73 -4.45 -10.34 -15.73
N ARG A 74 -3.57 -11.00 -14.95
CA ARG A 74 -2.90 -12.23 -15.39
C ARG A 74 -3.93 -13.26 -15.85
N ASP A 75 -4.93 -13.54 -15.02
CA ASP A 75 -5.95 -14.55 -15.29
C ASP A 75 -6.77 -14.17 -16.53
N ALA A 76 -7.08 -12.88 -16.71
CA ALA A 76 -7.77 -12.38 -17.90
C ALA A 76 -6.95 -12.57 -19.19
N PHE A 77 -5.63 -12.34 -19.16
CA PHE A 77 -4.75 -12.57 -20.31
C PHE A 77 -4.55 -14.06 -20.61
N GLU A 78 -4.51 -14.92 -19.60
CA GLU A 78 -4.49 -16.38 -19.78
C GLU A 78 -5.79 -16.86 -20.43
N GLU A 79 -6.94 -16.40 -19.91
CA GLU A 79 -8.25 -16.73 -20.46
C GLU A 79 -8.41 -16.23 -21.90
N PHE A 80 -7.97 -14.99 -22.18
CA PHE A 80 -7.96 -14.46 -23.55
C PHE A 80 -7.16 -15.35 -24.49
N ALA A 81 -5.95 -15.76 -24.09
CA ALA A 81 -5.09 -16.62 -24.89
C ALA A 81 -5.76 -17.98 -25.17
N ASP A 82 -6.39 -18.58 -24.16
CA ASP A 82 -7.05 -19.87 -24.28
C ASP A 82 -8.29 -19.78 -25.18
N ARG A 83 -9.12 -18.74 -25.03
CA ARG A 83 -10.28 -18.51 -25.90
C ARG A 83 -9.87 -18.25 -27.35
N VAL A 84 -8.83 -17.44 -27.59
CA VAL A 84 -8.28 -17.20 -28.94
C VAL A 84 -7.73 -18.48 -29.56
N SER A 85 -7.14 -19.38 -28.76
CA SER A 85 -6.65 -20.68 -29.25
C SER A 85 -7.76 -21.60 -29.77
N GLY A 86 -8.98 -21.46 -29.23
CA GLY A 86 -10.16 -22.20 -29.66
C GLY A 86 -10.87 -21.63 -30.89
N LEU A 87 -10.47 -20.46 -31.39
CA LEU A 87 -11.06 -19.87 -32.60
C LEU A 87 -10.52 -20.54 -33.87
N ASP A 88 -11.40 -20.80 -34.83
CA ASP A 88 -11.00 -21.29 -36.15
C ASP A 88 -10.20 -20.21 -36.91
N SER A 89 -8.90 -20.44 -37.14
CA SER A 89 -8.13 -19.61 -38.06
C SER A 89 -8.40 -19.99 -39.51
N SER A 90 -8.28 -19.02 -40.42
CA SER A 90 -8.47 -19.28 -41.85
C SER A 90 -7.39 -20.26 -42.33
N PRO A 91 -7.75 -21.35 -43.04
CA PRO A 91 -6.74 -22.22 -43.62
C PRO A 91 -5.87 -21.39 -44.56
N VAL A 92 -4.55 -21.53 -44.42
CA VAL A 92 -3.63 -21.05 -45.43
C VAL A 92 -3.95 -21.86 -46.68
N ASN A 93 -4.68 -21.27 -47.62
CA ASN A 93 -4.74 -21.81 -48.96
C ASN A 93 -3.32 -21.69 -49.52
N ALA A 94 -2.51 -22.73 -49.32
CA ALA A 94 -1.32 -23.01 -50.09
C ALA A 94 -1.79 -23.39 -51.51
N THR A 95 -2.41 -22.45 -52.22
CA THR A 95 -2.59 -22.57 -53.65
C THR A 95 -1.21 -22.43 -54.25
N GLY A 96 -0.61 -23.57 -54.59
CA GLY A 96 0.37 -23.65 -55.66
C GLY A 96 -0.24 -22.94 -56.87
N SER A 97 0.19 -21.70 -57.10
CA SER A 97 -0.19 -20.94 -58.27
C SER A 97 0.71 -21.41 -59.40
N THR A 98 0.24 -22.43 -60.12
CA THR A 98 0.66 -22.63 -61.50
C THR A 98 0.24 -21.37 -62.25
N PHE A 99 1.22 -20.62 -62.71
CA PHE A 99 1.04 -19.39 -63.47
C PHE A 99 0.38 -19.77 -64.80
N ASP A 100 -0.89 -19.46 -64.99
CA ASP A 100 -1.46 -19.25 -66.32
C ASP A 100 -2.35 -18.00 -66.31
N GLY A 101 -2.22 -17.23 -67.39
CA GLY A 101 -2.36 -15.78 -67.39
C GLY A 101 -3.78 -15.20 -67.38
N SER A 102 -3.80 -13.93 -66.98
CA SER A 102 -4.68 -12.83 -67.42
C SER A 102 -6.21 -13.02 -67.36
N VAL A 103 -6.88 -12.18 -66.56
CA VAL A 103 -7.75 -11.08 -67.07
C VAL A 103 -8.22 -10.20 -65.91
N ILE A 104 -8.24 -8.89 -66.22
CA ILE A 104 -8.71 -7.75 -65.44
C ILE A 104 -10.14 -7.93 -64.94
N GLY A 105 -10.37 -7.65 -63.65
CA GLY A 105 -11.69 -7.49 -63.06
C GLY A 105 -11.64 -6.53 -61.89
N THR A 106 -11.95 -5.26 -62.15
CA THR A 106 -12.29 -4.26 -61.13
C THR A 106 -13.51 -4.75 -60.36
N GLN A 107 -13.34 -5.07 -59.07
CA GLN A 107 -14.46 -5.32 -58.17
C GLN A 107 -14.43 -4.27 -57.08
N HIS A 108 -15.44 -3.41 -57.15
CA HIS A 108 -15.80 -2.45 -56.12
C HIS A 108 -15.97 -3.13 -54.77
N ALA A 109 -15.56 -2.40 -53.73
CA ALA A 109 -15.96 -2.61 -52.35
C ALA A 109 -17.48 -2.74 -52.24
N GLU A 110 -17.94 -3.83 -51.63
CA GLU A 110 -19.09 -3.93 -50.72
C GLU A 110 -19.30 -5.41 -50.38
N SER A 111 -18.71 -5.86 -49.29
CA SER A 111 -19.20 -7.04 -48.57
C SER A 111 -19.06 -6.78 -47.08
N VAL A 112 -20.08 -6.15 -46.53
CA VAL A 112 -20.36 -6.14 -45.10
C VAL A 112 -20.74 -7.57 -44.75
N GLY A 113 -19.87 -8.30 -44.03
CA GLY A 113 -20.18 -9.62 -43.49
C GLY A 113 -19.52 -10.85 -44.14
N GLY A 114 -18.25 -10.76 -44.53
CA GLY A 114 -17.46 -11.95 -44.85
C GLY A 114 -17.05 -12.75 -43.59
N PRO A 115 -16.77 -14.07 -43.67
CA PRO A 115 -16.31 -14.87 -42.52
C PRO A 115 -15.05 -14.35 -41.83
N GLY A 116 -14.19 -13.61 -42.55
CA GLY A 116 -13.00 -12.98 -41.98
C GLY A 116 -13.34 -11.86 -40.99
N ASP A 117 -14.32 -11.04 -41.32
CA ASP A 117 -14.81 -9.92 -40.51
C ASP A 117 -15.50 -10.43 -39.23
N VAL A 118 -16.19 -11.58 -39.30
CA VAL A 118 -16.74 -12.27 -38.10
C VAL A 118 -15.62 -12.77 -37.18
N ARG A 119 -14.55 -13.36 -37.72
CA ARG A 119 -13.42 -13.86 -36.90
C ARG A 119 -12.67 -12.74 -36.19
N VAL A 120 -12.43 -11.63 -36.89
CA VAL A 120 -11.81 -10.44 -36.30
C VAL A 120 -12.69 -9.86 -35.20
N ARG A 121 -14.01 -9.74 -35.42
CA ARG A 121 -14.96 -9.35 -34.36
C ARG A 121 -14.90 -10.28 -33.16
N ASN A 122 -14.89 -11.59 -33.36
CA ASN A 122 -14.79 -12.54 -32.27
C ASN A 122 -13.53 -12.35 -31.41
N VAL A 123 -12.37 -12.02 -32.01
CA VAL A 123 -11.15 -11.70 -31.24
C VAL A 123 -11.33 -10.45 -30.40
N LEU A 124 -11.86 -9.38 -31.00
CA LEU A 124 -12.09 -8.10 -30.30
C LEU A 124 -13.13 -8.24 -29.18
N ASP A 125 -14.20 -9.00 -29.43
CA ASP A 125 -15.23 -9.29 -28.42
C ASP A 125 -14.67 -10.16 -27.30
N THR A 126 -13.84 -11.16 -27.63
CA THR A 126 -13.15 -11.97 -26.61
C THR A 126 -12.27 -11.10 -25.72
N TYR A 127 -11.48 -10.18 -26.31
CA TYR A 127 -10.62 -9.27 -25.54
C TYR A 127 -11.43 -8.33 -24.65
N ARG A 128 -12.55 -7.81 -25.18
CA ARG A 128 -13.48 -6.98 -24.40
C ARG A 128 -14.05 -7.73 -23.22
N ASP A 129 -14.49 -8.98 -23.44
CA ASP A 129 -15.16 -9.78 -22.43
C ASP A 129 -14.20 -10.34 -21.35
N THR A 130 -12.90 -10.43 -21.64
CA THR A 130 -11.90 -10.95 -20.69
C THR A 130 -11.06 -9.85 -20.06
N VAL A 131 -10.29 -9.07 -20.85
CA VAL A 131 -9.32 -8.10 -20.31
C VAL A 131 -10.01 -6.79 -19.97
N MET A 132 -10.77 -6.22 -20.91
CA MET A 132 -11.42 -4.93 -20.66
C MET A 132 -12.66 -5.02 -19.75
N SER A 133 -13.11 -6.23 -19.42
CA SER A 133 -14.20 -6.42 -18.46
C SER A 133 -13.73 -6.23 -17.01
N LEU A 134 -12.42 -6.17 -16.77
CA LEU A 134 -11.86 -5.83 -15.48
C LEU A 134 -12.19 -4.36 -15.14
N PRO A 135 -12.62 -4.06 -13.89
CA PRO A 135 -13.14 -2.74 -13.54
C PRO A 135 -12.23 -1.57 -13.91
N HIS A 136 -10.92 -1.69 -13.65
CA HIS A 136 -9.97 -0.60 -13.86
C HIS A 136 -9.75 -0.24 -15.34
N TYR A 137 -9.92 -1.17 -16.29
CA TYR A 137 -9.85 -0.86 -17.72
C TYR A 137 -11.05 -0.03 -18.19
N THR A 138 -12.17 -0.07 -17.48
CA THR A 138 -13.37 0.72 -17.79
C THR A 138 -13.45 2.00 -16.96
N GLU A 139 -12.92 1.98 -15.73
CA GLU A 139 -13.02 3.10 -14.77
C GLU A 139 -11.88 4.11 -14.89
N GLU A 140 -10.66 3.67 -15.26
CA GLU A 140 -9.46 4.52 -15.30
C GLU A 140 -9.08 4.92 -16.73
N TYR A 141 -9.46 4.12 -17.73
CA TYR A 141 -9.10 4.31 -19.13
C TYR A 141 -10.36 4.43 -20.00
N ASP A 142 -10.52 5.54 -20.72
CA ASP A 142 -11.55 5.70 -21.77
C ASP A 142 -10.99 5.26 -23.13
N GLU A 143 -10.33 4.09 -23.15
CA GLU A 143 -9.67 3.55 -24.34
C GLU A 143 -10.60 2.63 -25.13
N SER A 144 -10.47 2.65 -26.45
CA SER A 144 -11.13 1.65 -27.30
C SER A 144 -10.44 0.29 -27.19
N VAL A 145 -11.17 -0.79 -27.51
CA VAL A 145 -10.63 -2.17 -27.58
C VAL A 145 -9.38 -2.27 -28.44
N VAL A 146 -9.32 -1.50 -29.54
CA VAL A 146 -8.18 -1.53 -30.45
C VAL A 146 -6.98 -0.81 -29.84
N GLU A 147 -7.19 0.33 -29.17
CA GLU A 147 -6.10 1.06 -28.50
C GLU A 147 -5.51 0.23 -27.36
N SER A 148 -6.35 -0.33 -26.50
CA SER A 148 -5.93 -1.18 -25.38
C SER A 148 -5.19 -2.45 -25.86
N LEU A 149 -5.70 -3.14 -26.90
CA LEU A 149 -5.02 -4.28 -27.50
C LEU A 149 -3.65 -3.90 -28.08
N ALA A 150 -3.54 -2.73 -28.72
CA ALA A 150 -2.27 -2.25 -29.28
C ALA A 150 -1.26 -1.90 -28.18
N ALA A 151 -1.72 -1.30 -27.08
CA ALA A 151 -0.89 -0.96 -25.94
C ALA A 151 -0.33 -2.21 -25.25
N GLU A 152 -1.18 -3.21 -24.99
CA GLU A 152 -0.83 -4.41 -24.23
C GLU A 152 -0.11 -5.48 -25.07
N LEU A 153 -0.55 -5.68 -26.32
CA LEU A 153 -0.05 -6.75 -27.18
C LEU A 153 0.77 -6.21 -28.37
N GLY A 154 1.06 -4.92 -28.39
CA GLY A 154 1.88 -4.25 -29.40
C GLY A 154 1.12 -3.89 -30.69
N PRO A 155 1.49 -2.77 -31.35
CA PRO A 155 0.72 -2.15 -32.44
C PRO A 155 0.65 -2.99 -33.73
N ASP A 156 1.57 -3.93 -33.92
CA ASP A 156 1.55 -4.81 -35.09
C ASP A 156 0.36 -5.78 -35.07
N THR A 157 -0.20 -6.09 -33.90
CA THR A 157 -1.36 -6.98 -33.77
C THR A 157 -2.62 -6.33 -34.33
N THR A 158 -2.86 -5.07 -33.99
CA THR A 158 -4.00 -4.29 -34.49
C THR A 158 -3.84 -3.96 -35.97
N THR A 159 -2.62 -3.61 -36.40
CA THR A 159 -2.32 -3.39 -37.82
C THR A 159 -2.61 -4.64 -38.65
N SER A 160 -2.25 -5.82 -38.13
CA SER A 160 -2.51 -7.10 -38.79
C SER A 160 -4.00 -7.47 -38.81
N LEU A 161 -4.75 -7.16 -37.76
CA LEU A 161 -6.22 -7.35 -37.70
C LEU A 161 -6.93 -6.43 -38.71
N ALA A 162 -6.51 -5.16 -38.80
CA ALA A 162 -7.07 -4.18 -39.72
C ALA A 162 -6.75 -4.47 -41.19
N SER A 163 -5.52 -4.91 -41.49
CA SER A 163 -5.04 -5.08 -42.87
C SER A 163 -5.51 -6.38 -43.52
N ASN A 164 -5.59 -7.47 -42.76
CA ASN A 164 -5.92 -8.79 -43.32
C ASN A 164 -7.42 -9.09 -43.33
N GLY A 165 -8.22 -8.39 -42.51
CA GLY A 165 -9.66 -8.61 -42.39
C GLY A 165 -10.05 -10.05 -42.02
N THR A 166 -9.11 -10.87 -41.53
CA THR A 166 -9.30 -12.26 -41.12
C THR A 166 -8.21 -12.70 -40.13
N LEU A 167 -8.54 -13.68 -39.28
CA LEU A 167 -7.59 -14.30 -38.36
C LEU A 167 -6.74 -15.35 -39.11
N SER A 168 -5.48 -15.00 -39.41
CA SER A 168 -4.51 -15.95 -39.95
C SER A 168 -3.87 -16.79 -38.83
N PRO A 169 -3.36 -18.00 -39.11
CA PRO A 169 -2.69 -18.83 -38.09
C PRO A 169 -1.47 -18.12 -37.45
N ALA A 170 -0.77 -17.30 -38.23
CA ALA A 170 0.37 -16.52 -37.74
C ALA A 170 -0.09 -15.42 -36.75
N LEU A 171 -1.16 -14.70 -37.07
CA LEU A 171 -1.74 -13.69 -36.18
C LEU A 171 -2.32 -14.32 -34.91
N GLN A 172 -3.02 -15.46 -35.03
CA GLN A 172 -3.52 -16.21 -33.88
C GLN A 172 -2.38 -16.64 -32.95
N SER A 173 -1.31 -17.21 -33.51
CA SER A 173 -0.13 -17.63 -32.74
C SER A 173 0.55 -16.44 -32.06
N ALA A 174 0.64 -15.30 -32.74
CA ALA A 174 1.20 -14.07 -32.18
C ALA A 174 0.35 -13.52 -31.01
N LEU A 175 -0.98 -13.48 -31.15
CA LEU A 175 -1.89 -13.07 -30.09
C LEU A 175 -1.77 -13.96 -28.85
N ILE A 176 -1.77 -15.29 -29.03
CA ILE A 176 -1.58 -16.25 -27.93
C ILE A 176 -0.23 -16.06 -27.26
N GLY A 177 0.85 -15.95 -28.05
CA GLY A 177 2.21 -15.80 -27.55
C GLY A 177 2.39 -14.54 -26.73
N ARG A 178 1.91 -13.40 -27.24
CA ARG A 178 2.00 -12.09 -26.58
C ARG A 178 1.10 -12.01 -25.35
N SER A 179 -0.10 -12.59 -25.38
CA SER A 179 -0.99 -12.63 -24.21
C SER A 179 -0.40 -13.46 -23.08
N ARG A 180 0.22 -14.62 -23.40
CA ARG A 180 0.96 -15.41 -22.41
C ARG A 180 2.21 -14.72 -21.89
N GLN A 181 2.83 -13.84 -22.69
CA GLN A 181 3.93 -13.00 -22.23
C GLN A 181 3.43 -11.92 -21.27
N ALA A 182 2.33 -11.25 -21.59
CA ALA A 182 1.67 -10.28 -20.71
C ALA A 182 1.26 -10.90 -19.37
N ALA A 183 0.68 -12.11 -19.39
CA ALA A 183 0.37 -12.87 -18.17
C ALA A 183 1.63 -13.20 -17.34
N ARG A 184 2.72 -13.63 -17.98
CA ARG A 184 3.99 -13.90 -17.28
C ARG A 184 4.62 -12.63 -16.68
N ALA A 185 4.53 -11.50 -17.36
CA ALA A 185 5.00 -10.21 -16.84
C ALA A 185 4.22 -9.82 -15.58
N ARG A 186 2.89 -9.97 -15.60
CA ARG A 186 2.01 -9.75 -14.44
C ARG A 186 2.29 -10.72 -13.30
N ALA A 187 2.55 -11.99 -13.59
CA ALA A 187 3.00 -12.94 -12.56
C ALA A 187 4.31 -12.50 -11.89
N SER A 188 5.31 -12.08 -12.69
CA SER A 188 6.57 -11.56 -12.15
C SER A 188 6.38 -10.29 -11.31
N LEU A 189 5.46 -9.41 -11.70
CA LEU A 189 5.11 -8.24 -10.90
C LEU A 189 4.41 -8.63 -9.60
N ALA A 190 3.49 -9.59 -9.62
CA ALA A 190 2.84 -10.09 -8.42
C ALA A 190 3.83 -10.71 -7.43
N ASP A 191 4.82 -11.48 -7.90
CA ASP A 191 5.89 -12.05 -7.07
C ASP A 191 6.76 -10.95 -6.43
N ALA A 192 7.05 -9.87 -7.18
CA ALA A 192 7.76 -8.72 -6.65
C ALA A 192 6.95 -7.97 -5.58
N ILE A 193 5.64 -7.82 -5.78
CA ILE A 193 4.72 -7.23 -4.79
C ILE A 193 4.65 -8.10 -3.53
N ASP A 194 4.66 -9.43 -3.67
CA ASP A 194 4.71 -10.34 -2.54
C ASP A 194 6.00 -10.17 -1.72
N THR A 195 7.14 -10.03 -2.39
CA THR A 195 8.41 -9.73 -1.72
C THR A 195 8.33 -8.42 -0.92
N GLU A 196 7.76 -7.37 -1.50
CA GLU A 196 7.56 -6.08 -0.81
C GLU A 196 6.57 -6.19 0.35
N LEU A 197 5.52 -7.00 0.25
CA LEU A 197 4.57 -7.24 1.35
C LEU A 197 5.22 -7.95 2.54
N ASP A 198 6.14 -8.88 2.27
CA ASP A 198 6.93 -9.56 3.29
C ASP A 198 7.87 -8.54 3.98
N GLU A 199 8.60 -7.73 3.22
CA GLU A 199 9.46 -6.67 3.76
C GLU A 199 8.68 -5.66 4.62
N LEU A 200 7.49 -5.24 4.19
CA LEU A 200 6.61 -4.36 4.96
C LEU A 200 6.12 -5.01 6.26
N THR A 201 5.90 -6.33 6.24
CA THR A 201 5.46 -7.09 7.42
C THR A 201 6.59 -7.25 8.43
N ASP A 202 7.81 -7.50 7.96
CA ASP A 202 9.00 -7.56 8.79
C ASP A 202 9.33 -6.20 9.41
N ALA A 203 9.19 -5.12 8.63
CA ALA A 203 9.34 -3.75 9.12
C ALA A 203 8.29 -3.41 10.19
N GLU A 204 7.01 -3.69 9.96
CA GLU A 204 5.94 -3.46 10.95
C GLU A 204 6.21 -4.24 12.24
N THR A 205 6.62 -5.50 12.13
CA THR A 205 6.94 -6.36 13.27
C THR A 205 8.13 -5.82 14.07
N THR A 206 9.20 -5.43 13.38
CA THR A 206 10.41 -4.85 13.98
C THR A 206 10.09 -3.57 14.73
N LEU A 207 9.41 -2.63 14.08
CA LEU A 207 9.03 -1.36 14.66
C LEU A 207 8.08 -1.52 15.86
N THR A 208 7.09 -2.41 15.75
CA THR A 208 6.16 -2.70 16.86
C THR A 208 6.90 -3.28 18.07
N ASN A 209 7.89 -4.14 17.83
CA ASN A 209 8.70 -4.71 18.90
C ASN A 209 9.59 -3.66 19.57
N ILE A 210 10.18 -2.75 18.81
CA ILE A 210 10.95 -1.63 19.35
C ILE A 210 10.06 -0.71 20.19
N ASP A 211 8.90 -0.28 19.66
CA ASP A 211 7.98 0.62 20.37
C ASP A 211 7.39 0.00 21.64
N ARG A 212 7.08 -1.30 21.60
CA ARG A 212 6.65 -2.05 22.79
C ARG A 212 7.74 -2.10 23.87
N GLN A 213 9.00 -2.31 23.48
CA GLN A 213 10.12 -2.31 24.43
C GLN A 213 10.35 -0.91 25.01
N ARG A 214 10.34 0.14 24.18
CA ARG A 214 10.36 1.54 24.62
C ARG A 214 9.27 1.83 25.66
N THR A 215 8.04 1.39 25.39
CA THR A 215 6.90 1.62 26.30
C THR A 215 7.11 0.91 27.65
N ARG A 216 7.51 -0.36 27.64
CA ARG A 216 7.81 -1.12 28.87
C ARG A 216 8.93 -0.50 29.70
N LEU A 217 9.96 0.05 29.05
CA LEU A 217 11.06 0.72 29.72
C LEU A 217 10.58 1.99 30.45
N ASN A 218 9.71 2.78 29.81
CA ASN A 218 9.09 3.94 30.45
C ASN A 218 8.19 3.55 31.62
N GLU A 219 7.31 2.55 31.44
CA GLU A 219 6.44 2.03 32.50
C GLU A 219 7.24 1.48 33.69
N HIS A 220 8.36 0.80 33.43
CA HIS A 220 9.25 0.31 34.48
C HIS A 220 9.76 1.44 35.37
N LEU A 221 10.23 2.55 34.77
CA LEU A 221 10.73 3.72 35.51
C LEU A 221 9.67 4.39 36.39
N GLU A 222 8.42 4.42 35.93
CA GLU A 222 7.30 4.97 36.71
C GLU A 222 7.07 4.16 37.99
N GLY A 223 7.26 2.84 37.93
CA GLY A 223 7.12 1.93 39.07
C GLY A 223 8.29 1.92 40.06
N VAL A 224 9.43 2.54 39.75
CA VAL A 224 10.63 2.51 40.61
C VAL A 224 10.53 3.51 41.77
N SER A 225 10.73 3.01 43.00
CA SER A 225 10.83 3.78 44.24
C SER A 225 11.97 4.80 44.21
N HIS A 226 11.80 5.92 44.92
CA HIS A 226 12.71 7.07 44.90
C HIS A 226 14.18 6.73 45.20
N GLY A 227 14.47 5.76 46.08
CA GLY A 227 15.84 5.41 46.47
C GLY A 227 16.67 4.66 45.42
N GLY A 228 16.05 4.05 44.40
CA GLY A 228 16.74 3.33 43.30
C GLY A 228 16.57 3.99 41.93
N ARG A 229 16.05 5.22 41.91
CA ARG A 229 15.54 5.86 40.71
C ARG A 229 16.63 6.36 39.77
N THR A 230 17.78 6.78 40.30
CA THR A 230 18.92 7.22 39.48
C THR A 230 19.54 6.05 38.72
N ASP A 231 19.90 4.97 39.42
CA ASP A 231 20.46 3.77 38.78
C ASP A 231 19.51 3.17 37.74
N ALA A 232 18.22 3.08 38.06
CA ALA A 232 17.21 2.64 37.10
C ALA A 232 17.11 3.57 35.89
N SER A 233 17.27 4.89 36.08
CA SER A 233 17.26 5.85 34.97
C SER A 233 18.47 5.68 34.05
N ILE A 234 19.65 5.38 34.59
CA ILE A 234 20.87 5.11 33.81
C ILE A 234 20.69 3.82 33.00
N ASP A 235 20.28 2.72 33.64
CA ASP A 235 20.03 1.43 32.99
C ASP A 235 18.99 1.54 31.86
N VAL A 236 17.91 2.30 32.09
CA VAL A 236 16.90 2.52 31.05
C VAL A 236 17.42 3.43 29.94
N TRP A 237 18.21 4.46 30.25
CA TRP A 237 18.82 5.32 29.23
C TRP A 237 19.75 4.52 28.28
N GLU A 238 20.55 3.61 28.82
CA GLU A 238 21.41 2.72 28.02
C GLU A 238 20.57 1.79 27.13
N ARG A 239 19.51 1.18 27.69
CA ARG A 239 18.60 0.32 26.92
C ARG A 239 17.85 1.07 25.83
N MET A 240 17.48 2.33 26.06
CA MET A 240 16.90 3.19 25.01
C MET A 240 17.93 3.47 23.90
N GLY A 241 19.21 3.63 24.23
CA GLY A 241 20.29 3.72 23.24
C GLY A 241 20.35 2.49 22.34
N ALA A 242 20.27 1.28 22.91
CA ALA A 242 20.20 0.05 22.12
C ALA A 242 18.95 -0.05 21.22
N LEU A 243 17.82 0.59 21.60
CA LEU A 243 16.64 0.68 20.74
C LEU A 243 16.85 1.65 19.56
N GLU A 244 17.61 2.72 19.78
CA GLU A 244 18.00 3.66 18.71
C GLU A 244 18.90 2.97 17.68
N ASP A 245 19.93 2.23 18.11
CA ASP A 245 20.81 1.47 17.21
C ASP A 245 20.03 0.45 16.36
N ARG A 246 18.97 -0.13 16.93
CA ARG A 246 18.07 -1.03 16.18
C ARG A 246 17.21 -0.30 15.16
N CYS A 247 16.83 0.95 15.42
CA CYS A 247 16.16 1.78 14.42
C CYS A 247 17.13 2.10 13.26
N ASP A 248 18.38 2.43 13.57
CA ASP A 248 19.39 2.72 12.55
C ASP A 248 19.71 1.50 11.69
N THR A 249 19.78 0.31 12.30
CA THR A 249 19.91 -0.96 11.58
C THR A 249 18.73 -1.19 10.64
N ALA A 250 17.49 -1.05 11.14
CA ALA A 250 16.29 -1.21 10.32
C ALA A 250 16.21 -0.19 9.17
N ALA A 251 16.70 1.05 9.38
CA ALA A 251 16.79 2.05 8.32
C ALA A 251 17.81 1.65 7.25
N ALA A 252 18.98 1.16 7.66
CA ALA A 252 20.03 0.69 6.75
C ALA A 252 19.54 -0.50 5.91
N ASP A 253 18.88 -1.48 6.54
CA ASP A 253 18.31 -2.65 5.86
C ASP A 253 17.27 -2.23 4.81
N ARG A 254 16.34 -1.34 5.17
CA ARG A 254 15.34 -0.84 4.21
C ARG A 254 15.97 -0.01 3.09
N GLN A 255 16.98 0.80 3.39
CA GLN A 255 17.71 1.54 2.35
C GLN A 255 18.47 0.61 1.40
N ALA A 256 18.94 -0.54 1.87
CA ALA A 256 19.57 -1.55 1.03
C ALA A 256 18.55 -2.18 0.07
N SER A 257 17.37 -2.61 0.54
CA SER A 257 16.35 -3.20 -0.36
C SER A 257 15.80 -2.17 -1.36
N LEU A 258 15.69 -0.89 -0.98
CA LEU A 258 15.31 0.18 -1.91
C LEU A 258 16.34 0.44 -3.03
N ARG A 259 17.61 0.05 -2.83
CA ARG A 259 18.66 0.15 -3.87
C ARG A 259 18.68 -1.06 -4.80
N ASP A 260 18.15 -2.19 -4.35
CA ASP A 260 18.11 -3.46 -5.08
C ASP A 260 16.67 -4.02 -5.06
N PRO A 261 15.73 -3.38 -5.78
CA PRO A 261 14.33 -3.75 -5.72
C PRO A 261 14.08 -5.12 -6.39
N PRO A 262 13.04 -5.86 -5.96
CA PRO A 262 12.73 -7.20 -6.49
C PRO A 262 12.35 -7.19 -7.98
N LEU A 263 12.00 -6.02 -8.53
CA LEU A 263 11.72 -5.83 -9.94
C LEU A 263 12.27 -4.47 -10.41
N VAL A 264 12.88 -4.48 -11.59
CA VAL A 264 13.22 -3.27 -12.34
C VAL A 264 12.15 -3.08 -13.39
N LEU A 265 11.41 -1.97 -13.31
CA LEU A 265 10.41 -1.59 -14.32
C LEU A 265 11.16 -1.05 -15.54
N GLU A 266 10.92 -1.63 -16.73
CA GLU A 266 11.63 -1.27 -17.97
C GLU A 266 11.08 0.00 -18.64
N ASP A 267 10.00 0.59 -18.10
CA ASP A 267 9.36 1.78 -18.66
C ASP A 267 10.11 3.06 -18.28
N GLY A 268 11.16 3.32 -19.05
CA GLY A 268 11.77 4.64 -19.17
C GLY A 268 13.29 4.56 -19.21
N ASN A 269 13.85 4.72 -20.41
CA ASN A 269 15.28 4.92 -20.65
C ASN A 269 15.77 6.31 -20.15
N GLY A 270 15.17 6.83 -19.07
CA GLY A 270 15.36 8.16 -18.52
C GLY A 270 15.39 8.12 -16.98
N ALA A 271 16.04 9.12 -16.39
CA ALA A 271 16.22 9.24 -14.95
C ALA A 271 14.91 9.38 -14.14
N ASP A 272 13.77 9.55 -14.82
CA ASP A 272 12.44 9.82 -14.26
C ASP A 272 11.50 8.59 -14.26
N ALA A 273 11.94 7.42 -14.71
CA ALA A 273 11.14 6.19 -14.62
C ALA A 273 10.76 5.89 -13.16
N PRO A 274 9.48 5.60 -12.84
CA PRO A 274 9.09 5.25 -11.48
C PRO A 274 9.86 4.01 -11.03
N ARG A 275 10.61 4.12 -9.94
CA ARG A 275 11.14 2.93 -9.26
C ARG A 275 9.96 2.05 -8.86
N PHE A 276 10.17 0.74 -8.77
CA PHE A 276 9.16 -0.22 -8.34
C PHE A 276 8.32 0.24 -7.12
N THR A 277 8.97 0.72 -6.06
CA THR A 277 8.27 1.24 -4.87
C THR A 277 7.57 2.58 -5.11
N GLY A 278 8.07 3.40 -6.03
CA GLY A 278 7.39 4.63 -6.47
C GLY A 278 6.07 4.33 -7.18
N TYR A 279 6.05 3.32 -8.05
CA TYR A 279 4.82 2.81 -8.67
C TYR A 279 3.84 2.27 -7.61
N LEU A 280 4.30 1.41 -6.69
CA LEU A 280 3.41 0.80 -5.70
C LEU A 280 2.77 1.77 -4.72
N TYR A 281 3.46 2.85 -4.40
CA TYR A 281 3.01 3.83 -3.42
C TYR A 281 2.44 5.10 -4.05
N GLU A 282 2.40 5.20 -5.39
CA GLU A 282 1.78 6.33 -6.08
C GLU A 282 0.36 6.64 -5.56
N PRO A 283 -0.51 5.64 -5.31
CA PRO A 283 -1.87 5.93 -4.84
C PRO A 283 -1.96 6.39 -3.37
N MET A 284 -0.85 6.42 -2.64
CA MET A 284 -0.84 6.79 -1.22
C MET A 284 -0.81 8.30 -1.03
N GLU A 285 -1.67 8.78 -0.14
CA GLU A 285 -1.49 10.08 0.50
C GLU A 285 -0.46 9.91 1.63
N GLY A 286 0.80 10.33 1.40
CA GLY A 286 1.82 10.19 2.42
C GLY A 286 3.26 10.31 1.92
N PRO A 287 4.23 9.93 2.77
CA PRO A 287 5.64 9.94 2.38
C PRO A 287 5.91 8.84 1.34
N GLN A 288 6.72 9.18 0.33
CA GLN A 288 7.18 8.24 -0.71
C GLN A 288 7.93 7.02 -0.13
N TYR A 289 8.46 7.12 1.09
CA TYR A 289 9.16 6.06 1.79
C TYR A 289 8.51 5.79 3.17
N PRO A 290 7.36 5.10 3.20
CA PRO A 290 6.53 4.95 4.41
C PRO A 290 7.27 4.26 5.56
N VAL A 291 8.07 3.23 5.27
CA VAL A 291 8.88 2.54 6.29
C VAL A 291 9.94 3.45 6.88
N LEU A 292 10.68 4.19 6.06
CA LEU A 292 11.73 5.11 6.55
C LEU A 292 11.14 6.26 7.38
N ALA A 293 9.99 6.80 6.97
CA ALA A 293 9.27 7.81 7.74
C ALA A 293 8.83 7.28 9.12
N SER A 294 8.39 6.01 9.17
CA SER A 294 7.98 5.34 10.40
C SER A 294 9.17 5.08 11.33
N ILE A 295 10.30 4.62 10.79
CA ILE A 295 11.55 4.44 11.53
C ILE A 295 12.04 5.77 12.12
N ALA A 296 12.07 6.83 11.31
CA ALA A 296 12.49 8.15 11.77
C ALA A 296 11.62 8.66 12.93
N SER A 297 10.30 8.54 12.79
CA SER A 297 9.34 8.92 13.82
C SER A 297 9.53 8.14 15.13
N LEU A 298 9.82 6.84 15.06
CA LEU A 298 10.09 6.03 16.25
C LEU A 298 11.43 6.39 16.89
N ALA A 299 12.48 6.59 16.09
CA ALA A 299 13.79 6.99 16.56
C ALA A 299 13.76 8.36 17.27
N GLU A 300 13.00 9.33 16.75
CA GLU A 300 12.77 10.63 17.40
C GLU A 300 12.10 10.47 18.77
N ARG A 301 11.11 9.58 18.89
CA ARG A 301 10.43 9.30 20.17
C ARG A 301 11.36 8.66 21.18
N ILE A 302 12.27 7.78 20.74
CA ILE A 302 13.29 7.16 21.60
C ILE A 302 14.29 8.22 22.07
N ARG A 303 14.79 9.07 21.17
CA ARG A 303 15.69 10.18 21.50
C ARG A 303 15.07 11.15 22.51
N ALA A 304 13.80 11.52 22.31
CA ALA A 304 13.08 12.37 23.24
C ALA A 304 12.94 11.75 24.65
N ASP A 305 12.79 10.42 24.75
CA ASP A 305 12.81 9.72 26.04
C ASP A 305 14.21 9.77 26.67
N ARG A 306 15.25 9.49 25.89
CA ARG A 306 16.65 9.55 26.34
C ARG A 306 17.01 10.94 26.86
N ASP A 307 16.63 12.00 26.16
CA ASP A 307 16.90 13.38 26.56
C ASP A 307 16.16 13.78 27.84
N ARG A 308 14.97 13.21 28.07
CA ARG A 308 14.24 13.39 29.34
C ARG A 308 14.96 12.68 30.49
N LEU A 309 15.45 11.47 30.26
CA LEU A 309 16.21 10.70 31.26
C LEU A 309 17.55 11.36 31.59
N ALA A 310 18.30 11.80 30.57
CA ALA A 310 19.58 12.47 30.75
C ALA A 310 19.44 13.73 31.62
N ARG A 311 18.41 14.56 31.36
CA ARG A 311 18.10 15.74 32.20
C ARG A 311 17.77 15.36 33.65
N ARG A 312 17.03 14.26 33.86
CA ARG A 312 16.67 13.77 35.19
C ARG A 312 17.89 13.27 35.97
N ILE A 313 18.79 12.54 35.31
CA ILE A 313 20.02 12.02 35.90
C ILE A 313 20.91 13.19 36.35
N ALA A 314 21.16 14.16 35.46
CA ALA A 314 21.97 15.34 35.77
C ALA A 314 21.37 16.16 36.93
N GLY A 315 20.05 16.36 36.97
CA GLY A 315 19.39 17.07 38.07
C GLY A 315 19.37 16.32 39.41
N SER A 316 19.59 15.00 39.41
CA SER A 316 19.67 14.19 40.64
C SER A 316 21.03 14.28 41.33
N GLU A 317 22.11 14.49 40.57
CA GLU A 317 23.47 14.66 41.10
C GLU A 317 23.64 15.99 41.84
N GLU A 318 22.92 17.03 41.42
CA GLU A 318 22.95 18.37 42.03
C GLU A 318 22.30 18.41 43.43
N TYR A 319 21.36 17.51 43.72
CA TYR A 319 20.66 17.42 45.02
C TYR A 319 21.43 16.62 46.09
N VAL A 320 22.45 15.85 45.71
CA VAL A 320 23.24 15.01 46.64
C VAL A 320 24.45 15.78 47.22
N SER A 321 24.79 16.95 46.69
CA SER A 321 25.90 17.79 47.15
C SER A 321 25.53 18.89 48.18
N HIS A 322 24.31 18.89 48.72
CA HIS A 322 23.87 19.86 49.73
C HIS A 322 23.48 19.23 51.07
#